data_AF-A0A7S1LFL8-F1
#
_entry.id   AF-A0A7S1LFL8-F1
#
_cell.length_a   1.000
_cell.length_b   1.000
_cell.length_c   1.000
_cell.angle_alpha   90.00
_cell.angle_beta   90.00
_cell.angle_gamma   90.00
#
_symmetry.space_group_name_H-M   'P 1'
#
loop_
_entity.id
_entity.type
_entity.pdbx_description
1 polymer ?
#
loop_
_entity_poly.entity_id
_entity_poly.type
_entity_poly.pdbx_seq_one_letter_code
_entity_poly.pdbx_strand_id
1 'polypeptide(L)'
;RASDPAKAAREEAALKAAERRPACKPPPPRGCRTCCNDGYRTVPCFDVEECASKAPAGGRYAFVLAQVGMPRWPWLTFLGTMQEQARNLAAVTKGSVDILVMMSEKEARLLSPRHRDFLRERQVQVLEVPWTIPPNMRWWPQGWWPDKPGGGWCGPQDLVRLHVLGLEQYDAAAFYDQDVEFH
;
A
#
# COMPACT_ATOMS: atom_id res chain seq x y z
N ARG A 1 -49.38 -12.57 -19.58
CA ARG A 1 -47.90 -12.70 -19.50
C ARG A 1 -47.61 -14.07 -18.92
N ALA A 2 -47.12 -15.02 -19.73
CA ALA A 2 -46.77 -16.35 -19.24
C ALA A 2 -45.48 -16.26 -18.42
N SER A 3 -45.50 -16.80 -17.20
CA SER A 3 -44.34 -16.90 -16.33
C SER A 3 -43.29 -17.81 -16.97
N ASP A 4 -42.05 -17.35 -17.05
CA ASP A 4 -40.92 -18.10 -17.61
C ASP A 4 -40.66 -19.36 -16.76
N PRO A 5 -40.90 -20.57 -17.30
CA PRO A 5 -40.71 -21.82 -16.57
C PRO A 5 -39.25 -22.06 -16.16
N ALA A 6 -38.29 -21.44 -16.85
CA ALA A 6 -36.89 -21.51 -16.46
C ALA A 6 -36.59 -20.71 -15.17
N LYS A 7 -37.37 -19.67 -14.88
CA LYS A 7 -37.23 -18.89 -13.65
C LYS A 7 -37.74 -19.68 -12.44
N ALA A 8 -38.90 -20.31 -12.56
CA ALA A 8 -39.48 -21.13 -11.49
C ALA A 8 -38.57 -22.31 -11.12
N ALA A 9 -37.99 -22.99 -12.12
CA ALA A 9 -37.06 -24.09 -11.90
C ALA A 9 -35.76 -23.64 -11.19
N ARG A 10 -35.26 -22.43 -11.49
CA ARG A 10 -34.08 -21.85 -10.82
C ARG A 10 -34.36 -21.46 -9.37
N GLU A 11 -35.54 -20.91 -9.09
CA GLU A 11 -35.97 -20.56 -7.74
C GLU A 11 -36.16 -21.82 -6.87
N GLU A 12 -36.78 -22.86 -7.41
CA GLU A 12 -36.96 -24.13 -6.70
C GLU A 12 -35.62 -24.83 -6.43
N ALA A 13 -34.69 -24.81 -7.39
CA ALA A 13 -33.34 -25.34 -7.21
C ALA A 13 -32.54 -24.57 -6.15
N ALA A 14 -32.68 -23.24 -6.10
CA ALA A 14 -32.02 -22.40 -5.10
C ALA A 14 -32.53 -22.66 -3.68
N LEU A 15 -33.85 -22.87 -3.52
CA LEU A 15 -34.46 -23.21 -2.22
C LEU A 15 -34.01 -24.58 -1.71
N LYS A 16 -34.02 -25.61 -2.58
CA LYS A 16 -33.52 -26.95 -2.22
C LYS A 16 -32.02 -26.97 -1.92
N ALA A 17 -31.23 -26.10 -2.57
CA ALA A 17 -29.81 -25.94 -2.26
C ALA A 17 -29.59 -25.23 -0.92
N ALA A 18 -30.46 -24.29 -0.53
CA ALA A 18 -30.39 -23.60 0.76
C ALA A 18 -30.70 -24.55 1.94
N GLU A 19 -31.68 -25.44 1.80
CA GLU A 19 -32.03 -26.45 2.82
C GLU A 19 -30.92 -27.48 3.09
N ARG A 20 -30.06 -27.72 2.09
CA ARG A 20 -28.91 -28.63 2.19
C ARG A 20 -27.63 -27.95 2.67
N ARG A 21 -27.64 -26.64 2.93
CA ARG A 21 -26.46 -25.96 3.46
C ARG A 21 -26.26 -26.41 4.91
N PRO A 22 -25.10 -26.99 5.26
CA PRO A 22 -24.79 -27.30 6.64
C PRO A 22 -24.91 -26.04 7.48
N ALA A 23 -25.51 -26.16 8.66
CA ALA A 23 -25.74 -25.05 9.58
C ALA A 23 -24.48 -24.19 9.69
N CYS A 24 -24.67 -22.88 9.50
CA CYS A 24 -23.60 -21.91 9.43
C CYS A 24 -22.56 -22.14 10.54
N LYS A 25 -21.28 -22.05 10.16
CA LYS A 25 -20.15 -21.96 11.08
C LYS A 25 -20.55 -21.14 12.32
N PRO A 26 -20.13 -21.53 13.53
CA PRO A 26 -20.44 -20.78 14.74
C PRO A 26 -20.19 -19.29 14.50
N PRO A 27 -21.04 -18.39 15.04
CA PRO A 27 -20.84 -16.98 14.86
C PRO A 27 -19.40 -16.65 15.21
N PRO A 28 -18.68 -15.88 14.37
CA PRO A 28 -17.31 -15.54 14.66
C PRO A 28 -17.25 -14.96 16.09
N PRO A 29 -16.26 -15.34 16.90
CA PRO A 29 -16.15 -14.83 18.26
C PRO A 29 -16.27 -13.31 18.20
N ARG A 30 -17.11 -12.73 19.08
CA ARG A 30 -17.35 -11.29 19.09
C ARG A 30 -16.01 -10.61 19.33
N GLY A 31 -15.46 -10.01 18.28
CA GLY A 31 -14.24 -9.23 18.36
C GLY A 31 -14.41 -8.12 19.38
N CYS A 32 -13.34 -7.80 20.10
CA CYS A 32 -13.28 -6.62 20.92
C CYS A 32 -13.10 -5.38 20.02
N ARG A 33 -13.87 -4.31 20.25
CA ARG A 33 -13.78 -3.07 19.46
C ARG A 33 -12.57 -2.20 19.83
N THR A 34 -11.98 -2.42 20.99
CA THR A 34 -10.90 -1.61 21.57
C THR A 34 -9.64 -2.44 21.81
N CYS A 35 -9.57 -3.63 21.24
CA CYS A 35 -8.45 -4.54 21.42
C CYS A 35 -7.82 -4.87 20.07
N CYS A 36 -6.51 -4.91 20.09
CA CYS A 36 -5.67 -5.27 18.96
C CYS A 36 -4.96 -6.59 19.27
N ASN A 37 -4.31 -7.17 18.27
CA ASN A 37 -3.49 -8.38 18.44
C ASN A 37 -2.02 -8.00 18.32
N ASP A 38 -1.19 -8.37 19.30
CA ASP A 38 0.25 -8.11 19.31
C ASP A 38 1.09 -9.19 18.60
N GLY A 39 0.42 -10.13 17.93
CA GLY A 39 1.00 -11.34 17.33
C GLY A 39 0.87 -12.59 18.22
N TYR A 40 0.61 -12.43 19.52
CA TYR A 40 0.52 -13.54 20.48
C TYR A 40 -0.80 -13.58 21.24
N ARG A 41 -1.36 -12.41 21.58
CA ARG A 41 -2.56 -12.27 22.39
C ARG A 41 -3.34 -11.00 22.07
N THR A 42 -4.54 -10.92 22.62
CA THR A 42 -5.36 -9.70 22.59
C THR A 42 -4.84 -8.69 23.62
N VAL A 43 -4.57 -7.47 23.19
CA VAL A 43 -4.07 -6.35 24.01
C VAL A 43 -4.91 -5.08 23.74
N PRO A 44 -4.87 -4.06 24.60
CA PRO A 44 -5.40 -2.74 24.25
C PRO A 44 -4.77 -2.25 22.95
N CYS A 45 -5.57 -1.60 22.09
CA CYS A 45 -5.01 -0.99 20.88
C CYS A 45 -4.03 0.13 21.23
N PHE A 46 -3.03 0.31 20.36
CA PHE A 46 -2.06 1.38 20.47
C PHE A 46 -2.76 2.74 20.36
N ASP A 47 -2.52 3.61 21.34
CA ASP A 47 -3.04 4.98 21.32
C ASP A 47 -2.14 5.84 20.41
N VAL A 48 -2.57 5.97 19.16
CA VAL A 48 -1.85 6.74 18.13
C VAL A 48 -1.76 8.22 18.53
N GLU A 49 -2.82 8.77 19.12
CA GLU A 49 -2.89 10.19 19.47
C GLU A 49 -2.02 10.51 20.67
N GLU A 50 -2.08 9.68 21.72
CA GLU A 50 -1.20 9.83 22.87
C GLU A 50 0.28 9.68 22.46
N CYS A 51 0.59 8.73 21.58
CA CYS A 51 1.94 8.60 21.04
C CYS A 51 2.36 9.84 20.23
N ALA A 52 1.49 10.32 19.33
CA ALA A 52 1.78 11.47 18.49
C ALA A 52 1.98 12.75 19.29
N SER A 53 1.26 12.92 20.41
CA SER A 53 1.41 14.08 21.30
C SER A 53 2.80 14.20 21.94
N LYS A 54 3.57 13.10 21.97
CA LYS A 54 4.93 13.05 22.52
C LYS A 54 6.00 13.32 21.45
N ALA A 55 5.60 13.44 20.18
CA ALA A 55 6.53 13.73 19.10
C ALA A 55 7.13 15.14 19.28
N PRO A 56 8.46 15.30 19.08
CA PRO A 56 9.08 16.62 19.13
C PRO A 56 8.50 17.53 18.05
N ALA A 57 8.45 18.83 18.33
CA ALA A 57 8.11 19.83 17.33
C ALA A 57 9.29 20.02 16.35
N GLY A 58 8.97 20.24 15.08
CA GLY A 58 9.92 20.31 13.97
C GLY A 58 10.28 18.93 13.45
N GLY A 59 11.33 18.88 12.62
CA GLY A 59 11.85 17.64 12.06
C GLY A 59 11.70 17.54 10.55
N ARG A 60 12.33 16.50 9.99
CA ARG A 60 12.33 16.17 8.58
C ARG A 60 11.61 14.84 8.40
N TYR A 61 10.50 14.86 7.67
CA TYR A 61 9.67 13.69 7.42
C TYR A 61 9.68 13.30 5.95
N ALA A 62 9.29 12.05 5.65
CA ALA A 62 9.13 11.59 4.28
C ALA A 62 7.80 10.84 4.08
N PHE A 63 7.11 11.15 2.98
CA PHE A 63 6.14 10.25 2.39
C PHE A 63 6.82 9.47 1.27
N VAL A 64 6.72 8.15 1.32
CA VAL A 64 7.46 7.26 0.43
C VAL A 64 6.49 6.43 -0.38
N LEU A 65 6.69 6.45 -1.69
CA LEU A 65 6.02 5.62 -2.67
C LEU A 65 7.05 4.67 -3.28
N ALA A 66 6.63 3.55 -3.86
CA ALA A 66 7.49 2.67 -4.65
C ALA A 66 6.96 2.53 -6.08
N GLN A 67 7.86 2.61 -7.07
CA GLN A 67 7.56 2.27 -8.47
C GLN A 67 8.46 1.12 -8.91
N VAL A 68 7.84 -0.01 -9.23
CA VAL A 68 8.49 -1.16 -9.87
C VAL A 68 8.05 -1.24 -11.33
N GLY A 69 8.99 -1.54 -12.22
CA GLY A 69 8.78 -1.55 -13.66
C GLY A 69 8.63 -0.16 -14.27
N MET A 70 8.20 -0.13 -15.53
CA MET A 70 8.03 1.11 -16.29
C MET A 70 6.79 1.87 -15.80
N PRO A 71 6.91 3.14 -15.38
CA PRO A 71 5.76 3.95 -15.02
C PRO A 71 4.87 4.19 -16.24
N ARG A 72 3.56 4.00 -16.06
CA ARG A 72 2.53 4.16 -17.09
C ARG A 72 1.58 5.27 -16.68
N TRP A 73 1.06 6.02 -17.65
CA TRP A 73 0.06 7.05 -17.38
C TRP A 73 -1.36 6.44 -17.25
N PRO A 74 -2.18 6.92 -16.30
CA PRO A 74 -1.86 7.93 -15.29
C PRO A 74 -0.88 7.40 -14.23
N TRP A 75 0.11 8.21 -13.86
CA TRP A 75 1.16 7.86 -12.91
C TRP A 75 1.08 8.77 -11.70
N LEU A 76 1.20 8.20 -10.49
CA LEU A 76 1.09 8.92 -9.21
C LEU A 76 -0.23 9.72 -9.14
N THR A 77 -1.35 9.07 -9.47
CA THR A 77 -2.67 9.71 -9.67
C THR A 77 -3.10 10.56 -8.48
N PHE A 78 -2.85 10.09 -7.25
CA PHE A 78 -3.26 10.78 -6.01
C PHE A 78 -2.16 11.67 -5.41
N LEU A 79 -1.10 11.98 -6.16
CA LEU A 79 -0.01 12.82 -5.67
C LEU A 79 -0.50 14.20 -5.19
N GLY A 80 -1.56 14.75 -5.79
CA GLY A 80 -2.13 16.03 -5.39
C GLY A 80 -2.60 16.06 -3.93
N THR A 81 -3.37 15.05 -3.51
CA THR A 81 -3.87 14.96 -2.12
C THR A 81 -2.75 14.62 -1.15
N MET A 82 -1.78 13.79 -1.57
CA MET A 82 -0.57 13.54 -0.78
C MET A 82 0.27 14.81 -0.55
N GLN A 83 0.43 15.65 -1.58
CA GLN A 83 1.12 16.95 -1.43
C GLN A 83 0.39 17.90 -0.48
N GLU A 84 -0.94 17.87 -0.47
CA GLU A 84 -1.73 18.64 0.47
C GLU A 84 -1.52 18.18 1.91
N GLN A 85 -1.56 16.86 2.16
CA GLN A 85 -1.28 16.33 3.49
C GLN A 85 0.15 16.57 3.95
N ALA A 86 1.13 16.52 3.04
CA ALA A 86 2.51 16.86 3.33
C ALA A 86 2.63 18.32 3.82
N ARG A 87 1.93 19.27 3.18
CA ARG A 87 1.88 20.67 3.61
C ARG A 87 1.18 20.84 4.96
N ASN A 88 0.06 20.15 5.18
CA ASN A 88 -0.68 20.20 6.45
C ASN A 88 0.20 19.70 7.60
N LEU A 89 0.85 18.55 7.42
CA LEU A 89 1.76 17.97 8.40
C LEU A 89 2.95 18.89 8.67
N ALA A 90 3.58 19.45 7.64
CA ALA A 90 4.66 20.43 7.79
C ALA A 90 4.23 21.66 8.60
N ALA A 91 3.01 22.17 8.38
CA ALA A 91 2.48 23.32 9.12
C ALA A 91 2.21 23.01 10.60
N VAL A 92 1.63 21.84 10.90
CA VAL A 92 1.34 21.41 12.27
C VAL A 92 2.63 21.12 13.06
N THR A 93 3.56 20.41 12.43
CA THR A 93 4.82 20.03 13.07
C THR A 93 5.82 21.18 13.09
N LYS A 94 5.68 22.22 12.25
CA LYS A 94 6.74 23.21 11.95
C LYS A 94 8.01 22.55 11.38
N GLY A 95 7.85 21.42 10.69
CA GLY A 95 8.91 20.65 10.05
C GLY A 95 8.85 20.74 8.52
N SER A 96 9.46 19.77 7.85
CA SER A 96 9.36 19.56 6.41
C SER A 96 8.93 18.13 6.08
N VAL A 97 8.26 17.96 4.94
CA VAL A 97 7.85 16.64 4.44
C VAL A 97 8.30 16.51 2.99
N ASP A 98 9.28 15.63 2.75
CA ASP A 98 9.73 15.28 1.41
C ASP A 98 8.81 14.17 0.84
N ILE A 99 8.53 14.19 -0.46
CA ILE A 99 7.84 13.09 -1.15
C ILE A 99 8.87 12.35 -2.01
N LEU A 100 9.04 11.06 -1.73
CA LEU A 100 10.02 10.20 -2.36
C LEU A 100 9.31 9.11 -3.16
N VAL A 101 9.81 8.82 -4.37
CA VAL A 101 9.45 7.63 -5.15
C VAL A 101 10.68 6.73 -5.24
N MET A 102 10.61 5.59 -4.56
CA MET A 102 11.63 4.55 -4.61
C MET A 102 11.56 3.80 -5.95
N MET A 103 12.71 3.70 -6.62
CA MET A 103 12.87 2.96 -7.87
C MET A 103 14.23 2.27 -7.86
N SER A 104 14.37 1.09 -8.47
CA SER A 104 15.74 0.61 -8.72
C SER A 104 16.44 1.50 -9.75
N GLU A 105 17.77 1.51 -9.74
CA GLU A 105 18.57 2.24 -10.76
C GLU A 105 18.15 1.86 -12.18
N LYS A 106 17.88 0.57 -12.43
CA LYS A 106 17.39 0.07 -13.72
C LYS A 106 16.07 0.72 -14.11
N GLU A 107 15.14 0.89 -13.18
CA GLU A 107 13.81 1.45 -13.44
C GLU A 107 13.84 2.98 -13.53
N ALA A 108 14.66 3.65 -12.72
CA ALA A 108 14.86 5.09 -12.79
C ALA A 108 15.37 5.54 -14.17
N ARG A 109 16.20 4.71 -14.81
CA ARG A 109 16.65 4.92 -16.21
C ARG A 109 15.51 4.84 -17.23
N LEU A 110 14.41 4.17 -16.92
CA LEU A 110 13.23 4.07 -17.80
C LEU A 110 12.32 5.31 -17.75
N LEU A 111 12.57 6.24 -16.82
CA LEU A 111 11.83 7.50 -16.80
C LEU A 111 12.03 8.21 -18.15
N SER A 112 10.94 8.68 -18.73
CA SER A 112 10.98 9.54 -19.92
C SER A 112 11.13 11.01 -19.52
N PRO A 113 11.43 11.93 -20.44
CA PRO A 113 11.44 13.37 -20.14
C PRO A 113 10.15 13.84 -19.45
N ARG A 114 8.99 13.41 -19.96
CA ARG A 114 7.67 13.70 -19.36
C ARG A 114 7.56 13.26 -17.90
N HIS A 115 8.11 12.10 -17.56
CA HIS A 115 8.10 11.62 -16.16
C HIS A 115 9.01 12.49 -15.28
N ARG A 116 10.21 12.84 -15.75
CA ARG A 116 11.15 13.70 -15.01
C ARG A 116 10.61 15.11 -14.81
N ASP A 117 9.96 15.66 -15.83
CA ASP A 117 9.30 16.97 -15.75
C ASP A 117 8.17 16.95 -14.73
N PHE A 118 7.31 15.92 -14.77
CA PHE A 118 6.24 15.73 -13.79
C PHE A 118 6.77 15.67 -12.34
N LEU A 119 7.82 14.88 -12.09
CA LEU A 119 8.42 14.78 -10.76
C LEU A 119 9.02 16.12 -10.30
N ARG A 120 9.76 16.81 -11.19
CA ARG A 120 10.39 18.10 -10.89
C ARG A 120 9.36 19.18 -10.57
N GLU A 121 8.32 19.31 -11.39
CA GLU A 121 7.23 20.27 -11.21
C GLU A 121 6.46 20.03 -9.90
N ARG A 122 6.40 18.77 -9.46
CA ARG A 122 5.73 18.36 -8.21
C ARG A 122 6.67 18.21 -7.02
N GLN A 123 7.95 18.56 -7.17
CA GLN A 123 8.97 18.44 -6.12
C GLN A 123 9.05 17.03 -5.51
N VAL A 124 8.82 15.99 -6.33
CA VAL A 124 8.99 14.59 -5.94
C VAL A 124 10.40 14.13 -6.28
N GLN A 125 11.07 13.52 -5.31
CA GLN A 125 12.44 13.03 -5.49
C GLN A 125 12.42 11.54 -5.87
N VAL A 126 13.31 11.15 -6.78
CA VAL A 126 13.58 9.72 -7.02
C VAL A 126 14.60 9.25 -6.01
N LEU A 127 14.25 8.25 -5.23
CA LEU A 127 15.18 7.54 -4.37
C LEU A 127 15.59 6.24 -5.05
N GLU A 128 16.81 6.19 -5.56
CA GLU A 128 17.33 4.98 -6.17
C GLU A 128 17.65 3.94 -5.09
N VAL A 129 17.08 2.75 -5.21
CA VAL A 129 17.31 1.63 -4.30
C VAL A 129 18.14 0.54 -4.99
N PRO A 130 19.03 -0.16 -4.26
CA PRO A 130 19.95 -1.12 -4.86
C PRO A 130 19.27 -2.37 -5.40
N TRP A 131 18.03 -2.65 -4.96
CA TRP A 131 17.29 -3.83 -5.38
C TRP A 131 15.78 -3.65 -5.19
N THR A 132 14.98 -4.30 -6.03
CA THR A 132 13.54 -4.50 -5.79
C THR A 132 13.24 -5.83 -5.10
N ILE A 133 14.16 -6.78 -5.21
CA ILE A 133 14.15 -8.06 -4.50
C ILE A 133 15.50 -8.23 -3.83
N PRO A 134 15.56 -8.56 -2.52
CA PRO A 134 16.82 -8.75 -1.83
C PRO A 134 17.74 -9.71 -2.58
N PRO A 135 19.02 -9.35 -2.77
CA PRO A 135 19.98 -10.27 -3.38
C PRO A 135 20.09 -11.52 -2.50
N ASN A 136 20.24 -12.69 -3.13
CA ASN A 136 20.41 -13.98 -2.44
C ASN A 136 19.21 -14.41 -1.57
N MET A 137 17.99 -13.95 -1.89
CA MET A 137 16.79 -14.43 -1.22
C MET A 137 16.68 -15.96 -1.36
N ARG A 138 16.55 -16.68 -0.24
CA ARG A 138 16.57 -18.16 -0.21
C ARG A 138 15.33 -18.80 -0.85
N TRP A 139 14.23 -18.06 -0.91
CA TRP A 139 12.95 -18.56 -1.39
C TRP A 139 12.20 -17.48 -2.17
N TRP A 140 11.72 -17.85 -3.37
CA TRP A 140 10.68 -17.14 -4.11
C TRP A 140 9.75 -18.18 -4.77
N PRO A 141 8.51 -17.81 -5.14
CA PRO A 141 7.59 -18.74 -5.77
C PRO A 141 8.16 -19.41 -7.02
N GLN A 142 8.05 -20.73 -7.13
CA GLN A 142 8.45 -21.46 -8.33
C GLN A 142 7.64 -20.98 -9.55
N GLY A 143 8.32 -20.68 -10.66
CA GLY A 143 7.69 -20.22 -11.89
C GLY A 143 7.49 -18.70 -11.97
N TRP A 144 7.79 -17.96 -10.91
CA TRP A 144 7.92 -16.51 -10.99
C TRP A 144 9.29 -16.13 -11.57
N TRP A 145 9.27 -15.23 -12.55
CA TRP A 145 10.47 -14.67 -13.16
C TRP A 145 10.30 -13.15 -13.33
N PRO A 146 11.36 -12.34 -13.11
CA PRO A 146 11.29 -10.88 -13.25
C PRO A 146 10.80 -10.38 -14.61
N ASP A 147 10.95 -11.21 -15.64
CA ASP A 147 10.64 -10.96 -17.04
C ASP A 147 9.39 -11.70 -17.56
N LYS A 148 8.68 -12.45 -16.70
CA LYS A 148 7.37 -13.06 -17.05
C LYS A 148 6.19 -12.29 -16.44
N PRO A 149 5.53 -11.40 -17.20
CA PRO A 149 4.28 -10.79 -16.77
C PRO A 149 3.20 -11.88 -16.62
N GLY A 150 2.62 -12.03 -15.43
CA GLY A 150 1.52 -12.97 -15.16
C GLY A 150 1.71 -13.92 -13.98
N GLY A 151 2.89 -13.94 -13.34
CA GLY A 151 3.18 -14.82 -12.21
C GLY A 151 2.49 -14.47 -10.88
N GLY A 152 1.60 -13.47 -10.85
CA GLY A 152 0.77 -13.10 -9.68
C GLY A 152 1.51 -12.66 -8.41
N TRP A 153 2.85 -12.69 -8.38
CA TRP A 153 3.63 -12.35 -7.20
C TRP A 153 3.97 -10.87 -7.19
N CYS A 154 3.47 -10.19 -6.15
CA CYS A 154 3.72 -8.77 -5.87
C CYS A 154 5.05 -8.52 -5.13
N GLY A 155 5.85 -9.58 -4.87
CA GLY A 155 7.06 -9.51 -4.07
C GLY A 155 8.01 -8.37 -4.40
N PRO A 156 8.33 -8.06 -5.67
CA PRO A 156 9.21 -6.93 -5.97
C PRO A 156 8.63 -5.59 -5.51
N GLN A 157 7.31 -5.38 -5.69
CA GLN A 157 6.62 -4.18 -5.21
C GLN A 157 6.58 -4.17 -3.68
N ASP A 158 6.33 -5.32 -3.06
CA ASP A 158 6.22 -5.45 -1.62
C ASP A 158 7.56 -5.30 -0.90
N LEU A 159 8.67 -5.79 -1.49
CA LEU A 159 9.97 -5.82 -0.83
C LEU A 159 10.73 -4.51 -1.00
N VAL A 160 10.47 -3.72 -2.05
CA VAL A 160 11.03 -2.36 -2.18
C VAL A 160 10.71 -1.50 -0.95
N ARG A 161 9.52 -1.68 -0.36
CA ARG A 161 9.10 -0.90 0.81
C ARG A 161 10.04 -1.04 2.01
N LEU A 162 10.83 -2.13 2.08
CA LEU A 162 11.79 -2.35 3.16
C LEU A 162 12.93 -1.33 3.18
N HIS A 163 13.23 -0.69 2.04
CA HIS A 163 14.25 0.37 1.99
C HIS A 163 13.87 1.62 2.80
N VAL A 164 12.61 1.77 3.19
CA VAL A 164 12.14 2.84 4.09
C VAL A 164 12.87 2.79 5.44
N LEU A 165 13.29 1.60 5.87
CA LEU A 165 14.04 1.43 7.12
C LEU A 165 15.44 2.07 7.08
N GLY A 166 15.99 2.33 5.89
CA GLY A 166 17.29 2.98 5.71
C GLY A 166 17.23 4.51 5.58
N LEU A 167 16.06 5.11 5.79
CA LEU A 167 15.84 6.56 5.69
C LEU A 167 16.22 7.31 6.97
N GLU A 168 17.40 7.02 7.52
CA GLU A 168 17.88 7.52 8.81
C GLU A 168 18.08 9.05 8.85
N GLN A 169 18.13 9.71 7.69
CA GLN A 169 18.17 11.17 7.60
C GLN A 169 16.82 11.85 7.87
N TYR A 170 15.75 11.08 8.03
CA TYR A 170 14.41 11.55 8.38
C TYR A 170 14.07 11.13 9.82
N ASP A 171 13.39 12.00 10.55
CA ASP A 171 12.88 11.70 11.90
C ASP A 171 11.76 10.66 11.84
N ALA A 172 10.98 10.64 10.76
CA ALA A 172 10.08 9.54 10.42
C ALA A 172 9.82 9.47 8.91
N ALA A 173 9.57 8.26 8.42
CA ALA A 173 9.15 8.00 7.04
C ALA A 173 7.90 7.11 7.03
N ALA A 174 6.91 7.49 6.23
CA ALA A 174 5.67 6.74 6.06
C ALA A 174 5.58 6.23 4.61
N PHE A 175 5.44 4.92 4.46
CA PHE A 175 5.22 4.30 3.16
C PHE A 175 3.72 4.29 2.81
N TYR A 176 3.40 4.63 1.57
CA TYR A 176 2.06 4.53 1.02
C TYR A 176 2.09 3.78 -0.31
N ASP A 177 1.05 2.99 -0.57
CA ASP A 177 0.82 2.45 -1.91
C ASP A 177 0.37 3.59 -2.85
N GLN A 178 0.64 3.48 -4.16
CA GLN A 178 0.34 4.54 -5.13
C GLN A 178 -1.16 4.75 -5.38
N ASP A 179 -2.01 3.84 -4.91
CA ASP A 179 -3.47 3.87 -5.02
C ASP A 179 -4.17 4.39 -3.76
N VAL A 180 -3.40 4.92 -2.79
CA VAL A 180 -3.93 5.61 -1.62
C VAL A 180 -4.27 7.06 -1.95
N GLU A 181 -5.49 7.47 -1.62
CA GLU A 181 -5.95 8.86 -1.64
C GLU A 181 -6.14 9.35 -0.21
N PHE A 182 -5.68 10.57 0.08
CA PHE A 182 -5.97 11.24 1.35
C PHE A 182 -7.22 12.12 1.24
N HIS A 183 -7.98 12.20 2.32
CA HIS A 183 -9.18 13.03 2.46
C HIS A 183 -9.05 14.01 3.62
#